data_AF-A0A059U3G7-F1
#
_entry.id   AF-A0A059U3G7-F1
#
_cell.length_a   1.000
_cell.length_b   1.000
_cell.length_c   1.000
_cell.angle_alpha   90.00
_cell.angle_beta   90.00
_cell.angle_gamma   90.00
#
_symmetry.space_group_name_H-M   'P 1'
#
loop_
_entity.id
_entity.type
_entity.pdbx_description
1 polymer ?
#
loop_
_entity_poly.entity_id
_entity_poly.type
_entity_poly.pdbx_seq_one_letter_code
_entity_poly.pdbx_strand_id
1 'polypeptide(L)'
;NMGTSFFDPAGGGDPVLFQHRFWFFGHPKFYMIIFPAFGIIIQIVSTFSHSPVFGYMEMVYAMMGMPTFGFMVWAHHMFTVGLTKNT
;
A
#
# COMPACT_ATOMS: atom_id res chain seq x y z
N ASN A 1 0.86 4.91 -27.18
CA ASN A 1 1.07 6.37 -27.27
C ASN A 1 0.07 6.98 -28.23
N MET A 2 -1.10 7.38 -27.73
CA MET A 2 -2.21 7.91 -28.54
C MET A 2 -2.22 9.46 -28.59
N GLY A 3 -1.14 10.11 -28.14
CA GLY A 3 -1.03 11.58 -28.11
C GLY A 3 -1.94 12.29 -27.10
N THR A 4 -2.44 11.59 -26.08
CA THR A 4 -3.28 12.21 -25.04
C THR A 4 -2.44 12.99 -24.02
N SER A 5 -3.02 14.06 -23.45
CA SER A 5 -2.34 14.99 -22.55
C SER A 5 -2.74 14.87 -21.07
N PHE A 6 -3.17 13.69 -20.60
CA PHE A 6 -3.71 13.51 -19.23
C PHE A 6 -2.79 14.02 -18.09
N PHE A 7 -1.48 13.97 -18.31
CA PHE A 7 -0.47 14.33 -17.31
C PHE A 7 0.46 15.46 -17.77
N ASP A 8 0.26 15.97 -19.00
CA ASP A 8 1.11 17.00 -19.58
C ASP A 8 0.47 18.38 -19.36
N PRO A 9 1.10 19.26 -18.56
CA PRO A 9 0.61 20.62 -18.34
C PRO A 9 0.43 21.42 -19.63
N ALA A 10 1.28 21.20 -20.66
CA ALA A 10 1.19 21.92 -21.93
C ALA A 10 -0.11 21.62 -22.69
N GLY A 11 -0.71 20.45 -22.44
CA GLY A 11 -2.00 20.04 -22.98
C GLY A 11 -3.14 20.06 -21.95
N GLY A 12 -2.99 20.80 -20.83
CA GLY A 12 -4.00 20.95 -19.78
C GLY A 12 -4.11 19.81 -18.78
N GLY A 13 -3.19 18.85 -18.80
CA GLY A 13 -3.13 17.75 -17.84
C GLY A 13 -2.46 18.12 -16.52
N ASP A 14 -2.51 17.19 -15.57
CA ASP A 14 -1.91 17.36 -14.24
C ASP A 14 -0.91 16.22 -13.95
N PRO A 15 0.39 16.51 -13.75
CA PRO A 15 1.36 15.49 -13.37
C PRO A 15 1.12 14.93 -11.95
N VAL A 16 0.45 15.67 -11.05
CA VAL A 16 0.12 15.20 -9.70
C VAL A 16 -0.98 14.13 -9.74
N LEU A 17 -1.88 14.19 -10.74
CA LEU A 17 -2.86 13.13 -11.00
C LEU A 17 -2.19 11.77 -11.28
N PHE A 18 -1.02 11.74 -11.91
CA PHE A 18 -0.24 10.50 -12.07
C PHE A 18 0.19 9.97 -10.70
N GLN A 19 0.69 10.85 -9.83
CA GLN A 19 1.15 10.47 -8.50
C GLN A 19 0.01 9.90 -7.64
N HIS A 20 -1.19 10.49 -7.68
CA HIS A 20 -2.36 9.93 -6.99
C HIS A 20 -2.65 8.51 -7.46
N ARG A 21 -2.71 8.27 -8.77
CA ARG A 21 -2.96 6.93 -9.31
C ARG A 21 -1.84 5.94 -8.96
N PHE A 22 -0.60 6.37 -9.15
CA PHE A 22 0.57 5.55 -8.90
C PHE A 22 0.63 5.12 -7.43
N TRP A 23 0.48 6.04 -6.49
CA TRP A 23 0.57 5.74 -5.07
C TRP A 23 -0.69 5.06 -4.53
N PHE A 24 -1.88 5.36 -5.06
CA PHE A 24 -3.11 4.66 -4.67
C PHE A 24 -3.00 3.14 -4.88
N PHE A 25 -2.31 2.70 -5.93
CA PHE A 25 -2.02 1.27 -6.13
C PHE A 25 -0.66 0.85 -5.54
N GLY A 26 0.33 1.74 -5.56
CA GLY A 26 1.68 1.46 -5.11
C GLY A 26 1.76 1.22 -3.60
N HIS A 27 0.99 1.96 -2.81
CA HIS A 27 0.97 1.82 -1.36
C HIS A 27 0.36 0.48 -0.92
N PRO A 28 -0.85 0.07 -1.34
CA PRO A 28 -1.38 -1.27 -1.07
C PRO A 28 -0.51 -2.41 -1.62
N LYS A 29 0.11 -2.23 -2.79
CA LYS A 29 0.97 -3.25 -3.41
C LYS A 29 2.15 -3.65 -2.53
N PHE A 30 2.71 -2.70 -1.77
CA PHE A 30 3.77 -3.02 -0.82
C PHE A 30 3.30 -4.03 0.25
N TYR A 31 2.08 -3.86 0.76
CA TYR A 31 1.50 -4.82 1.72
C TYR A 31 1.26 -6.20 1.09
N MET A 32 0.87 -6.28 -0.18
CA MET A 32 0.72 -7.57 -0.85
C MET A 32 2.05 -8.34 -0.94
N ILE A 33 3.16 -7.63 -1.14
CA ILE A 33 4.50 -8.24 -1.26
C ILE A 33 5.03 -8.71 0.11
N ILE A 34 4.70 -8.01 1.20
CA ILE A 34 5.19 -8.39 2.54
C ILE A 34 4.42 -9.58 3.13
N PHE A 35 3.23 -9.91 2.61
CA PHE A 35 2.40 -11.01 3.14
C PHE A 35 3.06 -12.38 3.08
N PRO A 36 3.66 -12.80 1.94
CA PRO A 36 4.44 -14.03 1.90
C PRO A 36 5.58 -14.05 2.91
N ALA A 37 6.27 -12.92 3.09
CA ALA A 37 7.38 -12.82 4.05
C ALA A 37 6.89 -13.01 5.50
N PHE A 38 5.77 -12.38 5.88
CA PHE A 38 5.16 -12.62 7.19
C PHE A 38 4.75 -14.08 7.37
N GLY A 39 4.10 -14.69 6.37
CA GLY A 39 3.72 -16.09 6.41
C GLY A 39 4.91 -17.01 6.66
N ILE A 40 6.03 -16.78 5.95
CA ILE A 40 7.28 -17.54 6.14
C ILE A 40 7.81 -17.36 7.56
N ILE A 41 7.91 -16.12 8.05
CA ILE A 41 8.43 -15.83 9.41
C ILE A 41 7.58 -16.53 10.47
N ILE A 42 6.26 -16.45 10.38
CA ILE A 42 5.33 -17.06 11.34
C ILE A 42 5.50 -18.58 11.37
N GLN A 43 5.61 -19.22 10.20
CA GLN A 43 5.81 -20.67 10.10
C GLN A 43 7.16 -21.09 10.69
N ILE A 44 8.24 -20.36 10.40
CA ILE A 44 9.56 -20.62 10.97
C ILE A 44 9.50 -20.51 12.49
N VAL A 45 8.98 -19.41 13.03
CA VAL A 45 8.92 -19.18 14.47
C VAL A 45 8.12 -20.28 15.15
N SER A 46 6.91 -20.58 14.67
CA SER A 46 6.04 -21.60 15.27
C SER A 46 6.68 -23.00 15.25
N THR A 47 7.35 -23.35 14.14
CA THR A 47 8.05 -24.63 13.99
C THR A 47 9.20 -24.74 15.00
N PHE A 48 10.10 -23.75 15.04
CA PHE A 48 11.33 -23.85 15.85
C PHE A 48 11.13 -23.47 17.32
N SER A 49 10.04 -22.79 17.68
CA SER A 49 9.65 -22.57 19.08
C SER A 49 8.82 -23.71 19.66
N HIS A 50 8.48 -24.74 18.86
CA HIS A 50 7.57 -25.83 19.23
C HIS A 50 6.27 -25.33 19.89
N SER A 51 5.78 -24.18 19.44
CA SER A 51 4.61 -23.52 20.02
C SER A 51 3.66 -23.09 18.90
N PRO A 52 2.34 -23.20 19.10
CA PRO A 52 1.38 -22.72 18.11
C PRO A 52 1.50 -21.21 17.93
N VAL A 53 1.01 -20.72 16.79
CA VAL A 53 0.91 -19.28 16.54
C VAL A 53 0.01 -18.64 17.60
N PHE A 54 0.59 -17.72 18.37
CA PHE A 54 -0.15 -16.92 19.34
C PHE A 54 -1.10 -15.96 18.60
N GLY A 55 -2.37 -15.95 19.00
CA GLY A 55 -3.37 -15.04 18.43
C GLY A 55 -3.62 -15.28 16.93
N TYR A 56 -3.84 -16.54 16.52
CA TYR A 56 -4.06 -16.89 15.12
C TYR A 56 -5.18 -16.07 14.45
N MET A 57 -6.31 -15.87 15.14
CA MET A 57 -7.42 -15.11 14.59
C MET A 57 -7.07 -13.63 14.44
N GLU A 58 -6.40 -13.05 15.43
CA GLU A 58 -5.91 -11.67 15.42
C GLU A 58 -4.91 -11.45 14.29
N MET A 59 -4.00 -12.41 14.08
CA MET A 59 -3.07 -12.41 12.95
C MET A 59 -3.81 -12.41 11.62
N VAL A 60 -4.82 -13.28 11.44
CA VAL A 60 -5.64 -13.32 10.22
C VAL A 60 -6.38 -12.00 10.00
N TYR A 61 -6.99 -11.44 11.05
CA TYR A 61 -7.64 -10.13 10.96
C TYR A 61 -6.65 -9.00 10.64
N ALA A 62 -5.45 -9.01 11.21
CA ALA A 62 -4.40 -8.04 10.89
C ALA A 62 -3.96 -8.15 9.42
N MET A 63 -3.78 -9.37 8.92
CA MET A 63 -3.45 -9.63 7.52
C MET A 63 -4.58 -9.21 6.57
N MET A 64 -5.85 -9.31 6.96
CA MET A 64 -6.96 -8.78 6.14
C MET A 64 -7.13 -7.26 6.25
N GLY A 65 -6.79 -6.68 7.41
CA GLY A 65 -6.88 -5.25 7.67
C GLY A 65 -5.82 -4.45 6.91
N MET A 66 -4.58 -4.92 6.88
CA MET A 66 -3.43 -4.23 6.27
C MET A 66 -3.68 -3.69 4.85
N PRO A 67 -4.22 -4.48 3.87
CA PRO A 67 -4.45 -3.99 2.52
C PRO A 67 -5.58 -2.96 2.49
N THR A 68 -6.60 -3.16 3.33
CA THR A 68 -7.75 -2.24 3.48
C THR A 68 -7.28 -0.87 3.97
N PHE A 69 -6.47 -0.83 5.03
CA PHE A 69 -5.86 0.41 5.52
C PHE A 69 -4.82 0.98 4.54
N GLY A 70 -4.16 0.14 3.76
CA GLY A 70 -3.24 0.57 2.72
C GLY A 70 -3.89 1.47 1.65
N PHE A 71 -5.18 1.29 1.36
CA PHE A 71 -5.93 2.18 0.46
C PHE A 71 -6.27 3.54 1.07
N MET A 72 -6.07 3.74 2.38
CA MET A 72 -6.42 5.00 3.07
C MET A 72 -5.24 5.96 3.25
N VAL A 73 -4.00 5.49 3.06
CA VAL A 73 -2.80 6.23 3.47
C VAL A 73 -1.87 6.60 2.31
N TRP A 74 -2.23 6.30 1.06
CA TRP A 74 -1.33 6.50 -0.09
C TRP A 74 -0.80 7.94 -0.23
N ALA A 75 -1.58 8.93 0.21
CA ALA A 75 -1.23 10.35 0.13
C ALA A 75 0.02 10.72 0.93
N HIS A 76 0.48 9.88 1.86
CA HIS A 76 1.74 10.14 2.57
C HIS A 76 2.97 10.13 1.67
N HIS A 77 2.89 9.51 0.50
CA HIS A 77 3.97 9.55 -0.49
C HIS A 77 4.01 10.89 -1.25
N MET A 78 3.04 11.76 -0.99
CA MET A 78 2.81 13.01 -1.72
C MET A 78 2.85 14.23 -0.80
N PHE A 79 3.40 14.13 0.43
CA PHE A 79 3.38 15.24 1.38
C PHE A 79 4.03 16.55 0.89
N THR A 80 4.94 16.47 -0.07
CA THR A 80 5.65 17.63 -0.60
C THR A 80 5.07 18.17 -1.91
N VAL A 81 3.98 17.61 -2.43
CA VAL A 81 3.36 18.07 -3.71
C VAL A 81 2.42 19.27 -3.54
N GLY A 82 2.26 19.78 -2.32
CA GLY A 82 1.40 20.94 -2.04
C GLY A 82 -0.07 20.61 -1.81
N LEU A 83 -0.39 19.43 -1.28
CA LEU A 83 -1.76 19.07 -0.87
C LEU A 83 -2.31 20.07 0.17
N THR A 84 -3.62 20.31 0.14
CA THR A 84 -4.28 21.17 1.15
C THR A 84 -4.36 20.44 2.49
N LYS A 85 -4.41 21.20 3.59
CA LYS A 85 -4.41 20.62 4.95
C LYS A 85 -5.71 19.92 5.36
N ASN A 86 -6.78 20.08 4.56
CA ASN A 86 -8.15 19.66 4.90
C ASN A 86 -8.74 18.62 3.94
N THR A 87 -7.92 17.96 3.12
CA THR A 87 -8.31 16.67 2.53
C THR A 87 -8.27 15.59 3.58
#